data_AF-A0A4R5G406-F1
#
_entry.id   AF-A0A4R5G406-F1
#
_cell.length_a   1.000
_cell.length_b   1.000
_cell.length_c   1.000
_cell.angle_alpha   90.00
_cell.angle_beta   90.00
_cell.angle_gamma   90.00
#
_symmetry.space_group_name_H-M   'P 1'
#
loop_
_entity.id
_entity.type
_entity.pdbx_description
1 polymer ?
#
loop_
_entity_poly.entity_id
_entity_poly.type
_entity_poly.pdbx_seq_one_letter_code
_entity_poly.pdbx_strand_id
1 'polypeptide(L)' 'MKKMKQIISHVVNTRLGFILTLLAFYWLKTMWAYHVDFSLGLENPYQLLLSIINPIPLGLLLLGLSLYIKRTR' A
#
# COMPACT_ATOMS: atom_id res chain seq x y z
N MET A 1 -13.34 -20.92 -7.53
CA MET A 1 -13.04 -19.64 -8.23
C MET A 1 -14.06 -18.52 -7.95
N LYS A 2 -15.38 -18.77 -7.99
CA LYS A 2 -16.41 -17.73 -7.76
C LYS A 2 -16.34 -17.08 -6.37
N LYS A 3 -16.12 -17.86 -5.30
CA LYS A 3 -15.96 -17.36 -3.92
C LYS A 3 -14.79 -16.38 -3.74
N MET A 4 -13.61 -16.70 -4.29
CA MET A 4 -12.42 -15.84 -4.16
C MET A 4 -12.63 -14.48 -4.83
N LYS A 5 -13.22 -14.46 -6.03
CA LYS A 5 -13.57 -13.23 -6.74
C LYS A 5 -14.57 -12.38 -5.97
N GLN A 6 -15.55 -13.00 -5.30
CA GLN A 6 -16.54 -12.30 -4.48
C GLN A 6 -15.89 -11.62 -3.26
N ILE A 7 -14.97 -12.30 -2.57
CA ILE A 7 -14.26 -11.74 -1.40
C ILE A 7 -13.43 -10.53 -1.82
N ILE A 8 -12.63 -10.65 -2.89
CA ILE A 8 -11.79 -9.55 -3.39
C ILE A 8 -12.67 -8.36 -3.78
N SER A 9 -13.75 -8.61 -4.51
CA SER A 9 -14.72 -7.56 -4.88
C SER A 9 -15.30 -6.89 -3.64
N HIS A 10 -15.68 -7.65 -2.61
CA HIS A 10 -16.24 -7.09 -1.39
C HIS A 10 -15.24 -6.20 -0.64
N VAL A 11 -13.97 -6.59 -0.55
CA VAL A 11 -12.91 -5.78 0.07
C VAL A 11 -12.71 -4.48 -0.72
N VAL A 12 -12.49 -4.58 -2.04
CA VAL A 12 -12.20 -3.43 -2.90
C VAL A 12 -13.38 -2.45 -3.00
N ASN A 13 -14.62 -2.91 -2.88
CA ASN A 13 -15.81 -2.05 -2.99
C ASN A 13 -16.06 -1.16 -1.77
N THR A 14 -15.38 -1.39 -0.64
CA THR A 14 -15.44 -0.48 0.50
C THR A 14 -14.41 0.64 0.34
N ARG A 15 -14.72 1.86 0.80
CA ARG A 15 -13.77 2.98 0.72
C ARG A 15 -12.44 2.65 1.42
N LEU A 16 -12.50 2.04 2.61
CA LEU A 16 -11.31 1.58 3.34
C LEU A 16 -10.56 0.50 2.57
N GLY A 17 -11.24 -0.54 2.08
CA GLY A 17 -10.58 -1.63 1.37
C GLY A 17 -10.01 -1.21 0.03
N PHE A 18 -10.61 -0.24 -0.66
CA PHE A 18 -10.03 0.40 -1.85
C PHE A 18 -8.71 1.10 -1.51
N ILE A 19 -8.68 1.90 -0.44
CA ILE A 19 -7.46 2.60 0.00
C ILE A 19 -6.37 1.63 0.43
N LEU A 20 -6.72 0.58 1.19
CA LEU A 20 -5.76 -0.47 1.56
C LEU A 20 -5.23 -1.22 0.34
N THR A 21 -6.07 -1.41 -0.68
CA THR A 21 -5.65 -2.02 -1.96
C THR A 21 -4.68 -1.10 -2.70
N LEU A 22 -4.96 0.20 -2.78
CA LEU A 22 -4.03 1.19 -3.35
C LEU A 22 -2.71 1.24 -2.58
N LEU A 23 -2.76 1.20 -1.25
CA LEU A 23 -1.59 1.16 -0.40
C LEU A 23 -0.75 -0.09 -0.67
N ALA A 24 -1.38 -1.26 -0.81
CA ALA A 24 -0.68 -2.50 -1.13
C ALA A 24 0.04 -2.42 -2.49
N PHE A 25 -0.62 -1.87 -3.52
CA PHE A 25 0.00 -1.66 -4.83
C PHE A 25 1.15 -0.65 -4.76
N TYR A 26 0.96 0.46 -4.05
CA TYR A 26 2.01 1.45 -3.82
C TYR A 26 3.21 0.84 -3.08
N TRP A 27 2.96 0.02 -2.06
CA TRP A 27 4.00 -0.67 -1.31
C TRP A 27 4.78 -1.64 -2.21
N LEU A 28 4.08 -2.46 -3.00
CA LEU A 28 4.69 -3.40 -3.95
C LEU A 28 5.56 -2.68 -4.99
N LYS A 29 5.07 -1.58 -5.57
CA LYS A 29 5.83 -0.77 -6.54
C LYS A 29 7.13 -0.23 -5.90
N THR A 30 7.05 0.12 -4.61
CA THR A 30 8.18 0.72 -3.90
C THR A 30 9.23 -0.35 -3.58
N MET A 31 8.81 -1.55 -3.16
CA MET A 31 9.70 -2.70 -3.03
C MET A 31 10.38 -3.03 -4.36
N TRP A 32 9.66 -2.97 -5.49
CA TRP A 32 10.25 -3.17 -6.80
C TRP A 32 11.31 -2.10 -7.11
N ALA A 33 10.96 -0.82 -6.95
CA ALA A 33 11.88 0.29 -7.21
C ALA A 33 13.15 0.19 -6.36
N TYR A 34 13.03 -0.27 -5.11
CA TYR A 34 14.13 -0.54 -4.19
C TYR A 34 15.13 -1.60 -4.67
N HIS A 35 14.75 -2.46 -5.62
CA HIS A 35 15.65 -3.47 -6.19
C HIS A 35 16.12 -3.12 -7.59
N VAL A 36 15.32 -2.38 -8.36
CA VAL A 36 15.58 -2.12 -9.79
C VAL A 36 16.21 -0.76 -10.03
N ASP A 37 15.75 0.28 -9.34
CA ASP A 37 16.16 1.67 -9.60
C ASP A 37 17.03 2.24 -8.46
N PHE A 38 16.80 1.81 -7.23
CA PHE A 38 17.54 2.29 -6.07
C PHE A 38 18.57 1.26 -5.60
N SER A 39 19.84 1.62 -5.62
CA SER A 39 20.92 0.83 -5.01
C SER A 39 20.99 1.10 -3.50
N LEU A 40 20.04 0.56 -2.73
CA LEU A 40 19.83 0.93 -1.32
C LEU A 40 20.96 0.56 -0.34
N GLY A 41 22.01 -0.15 -0.78
CA GLY A 41 23.18 -0.47 0.06
C GLY A 41 22.79 -1.13 1.40
N LEU A 42 21.88 -2.11 1.36
CA LEU A 42 21.33 -2.73 2.56
C LEU A 42 22.37 -3.68 3.20
N GLU A 43 23.06 -3.20 4.23
CA GLU A 43 24.15 -3.94 4.90
C GLU A 43 23.71 -4.59 6.23
N ASN A 44 22.65 -4.07 6.85
CA ASN A 44 22.21 -4.50 8.18
C ASN A 44 20.73 -4.96 8.15
N PRO A 45 20.36 -6.05 8.88
CA PRO A 45 18.97 -6.45 9.09
C PRO A 45 18.01 -5.32 9.48
N TYR A 46 18.44 -4.33 10.25
CA TYR A 46 17.62 -3.16 10.59
C TYR A 46 17.28 -2.31 9.37
N GLN A 47 18.19 -2.15 8.42
CA GLN A 47 17.93 -1.42 7.17
C GLN A 47 16.97 -2.18 6.27
N LEU A 48 17.06 -3.51 6.24
CA LEU A 48 16.09 -4.36 5.54
C LEU A 48 14.68 -4.16 6.12
N LEU A 49 14.54 -4.24 7.45
CA LEU A 49 13.25 -3.97 8.11
C LEU A 49 12.74 -2.55 7.85
N LEU A 50 13.63 -1.56 7.91
CA LEU A 50 13.27 -0.17 7.63
C LEU A 50 12.75 -0.03 6.19
N SER A 51 13.44 -0.65 5.22
CA SER A 51 13.04 -0.60 3.81
C SER A 51 11.63 -1.15 3.60
N ILE A 52 11.28 -2.24 4.28
CA ILE A 52 9.94 -2.85 4.20
C ILE A 52 8.86 -1.93 4.76
N ILE A 53 9.14 -1.25 5.88
CA ILE A 53 8.14 -0.44 6.59
C ILE A 53 8.01 0.97 6.01
N ASN A 54 9.10 1.57 5.52
CA ASN A 54 9.21 2.97 5.10
C ASN A 54 8.07 3.48 4.18
N PRO A 55 7.57 2.73 3.18
CA PRO A 55 6.54 3.24 2.28
C PRO A 55 5.16 3.34 2.93
N ILE A 56 4.94 2.65 4.05
CA ILE A 56 3.62 2.48 4.67
C ILE A 56 3.13 3.78 5.32
N PRO A 57 3.89 4.47 6.21
CA PRO A 57 3.39 5.67 6.89
C PRO A 57 2.98 6.78 5.93
N LEU A 58 3.83 7.09 4.95
CA LEU A 58 3.57 8.18 4.01
C LEU A 58 2.47 7.81 3.00
N GLY A 59 2.45 6.55 2.55
CA GLY A 59 1.36 6.02 1.73
C GLY A 59 0.00 6.06 2.45
N LEU A 60 -0.05 5.65 3.71
CA LEU A 60 -1.26 5.72 4.54
C LEU A 60 -1.70 7.15 4.79
N LEU A 61 -0.75 8.05 5.10
CA LEU A 61 -1.07 9.46 5.32
C LEU A 61 -1.72 10.06 4.08
N LEU A 62 -1.08 9.96 2.91
CA LEU A 62 -1.57 10.58 1.68
C LEU A 62 -2.84 9.93 1.14
N LEU A 63 -2.88 8.59 1.06
CA LEU A 63 -4.06 7.88 0.56
C LEU A 63 -5.22 7.96 1.56
N GLY A 64 -4.91 7.97 2.85
CA GLY A 64 -5.88 8.06 3.95
C GLY A 64 -6.59 9.41 4.03
N LEU A 65 -6.01 10.49 3.50
CA LEU A 65 -6.71 11.79 3.40
C LEU A 65 -8.07 11.67 2.70
N SER A 66 -8.19 10.76 1.72
CA SER A 66 -9.45 10.53 1.00
C SER A 66 -10.58 9.98 1.88
N LEU A 67 -10.27 9.40 3.05
CA LEU A 67 -11.28 8.96 4.03
C LEU A 67 -12.03 10.13 4.66
N TYR A 68 -11.37 11.29 4.80
CA TYR A 68 -11.94 12.47 5.45
C TYR A 68 -12.88 13.26 4.53
N ILE A 69 -12.87 12.99 3.22
CA ILE A 69 -13.74 13.64 2.25
C ILE A 69 -15.19 13.15 2.46
N LYS A 70 -16.04 14.00 3.04
CA LYS A 70 -17.47 13.68 3.20
C LYS A 70 -18.16 13.69 1.84
N ARG A 71 -19.19 12.86 1.71
CA ARG A 71 -20.05 12.86 0.52
C ARG A 71 -20.81 14.18 0.49
N THR A 72 -20.52 15.04 -0.48
CA THR A 72 -21.40 16.15 -0.83
C THR A 72 -22.66 15.56 -1.45
N ARG A 73 -23.83 16.05 -1.01
CA ARG A 73 -25.17 15.51 -1.28
C ARG A 73 -25.37 15.04 -2.72
#